data_AF-A0A915JSH8-F1
#
_entry.id   AF-A0A915JSH8-F1
#
_cell.length_a   1.000
_cell.length_b   1.000
_cell.length_c   1.000
_cell.angle_alpha   90.00
_cell.angle_beta   90.00
_cell.angle_gamma   90.00
#
_symmetry.space_group_name_H-M   'P 1'
#
loop_
_entity.id
_entity.type
_entity.pdbx_description
1 polymer ?
#
loop_
_entity_poly.entity_id
_entity_poly.type
_entity_poly.pdbx_seq_one_letter_code
_entity_poly.pdbx_strand_id
1 'polypeptide(L)'
;MYGILIEGVKYMISSHFGEDVTRAVLANIGIQEFSIYERSRRRGYVSYVMGQMIEVARIFYNQEVTVELQHKFEKGGFQYVKIRMSFDNSGFDTDRILRDRSQSLNEFLPVDPVAFLNLFPYLLAFDNNLDIVVSGRALLHIMPDMHGRRITDIFNLQRPHIKFRWDT
;
A
#
# COMPACT_ATOMS: atom_id res chain seq x y z
N MET A 1 8.48 6.67 -1.10
CA MET A 1 8.34 6.34 -2.54
C MET A 1 7.03 5.61 -2.84
N TYR A 2 6.55 4.69 -1.99
CA TYR A 2 5.21 4.07 -2.14
C TYR A 2 4.04 5.08 -2.17
N GLY A 3 4.15 6.20 -1.46
CA GLY A 3 3.14 7.28 -1.52
C GLY A 3 2.94 7.89 -2.91
N ILE A 4 3.97 7.91 -3.78
CA ILE A 4 3.85 8.45 -5.14
C ILE A 4 3.05 7.52 -6.05
N LEU A 5 3.14 6.20 -5.84
CA LEU A 5 2.35 5.22 -6.56
C LEU A 5 0.89 5.21 -6.10
N ILE A 6 0.65 5.28 -4.79
CA ILE A 6 -0.72 5.33 -4.25
C ILE A 6 -1.42 6.65 -4.62
N GLU A 7 -0.75 7.79 -4.46
CA GLU A 7 -1.30 9.08 -4.88
C GLU A 7 -1.40 9.19 -6.40
N GLY A 8 -0.49 8.57 -7.16
CA GLY A 8 -0.58 8.50 -8.62
C GLY A 8 -1.77 7.66 -9.11
N VAL A 9 -2.04 6.52 -8.47
CA VAL A 9 -3.23 5.69 -8.74
C VAL A 9 -4.50 6.41 -8.28
N LYS A 10 -4.49 7.03 -7.11
CA LYS A 10 -5.60 7.84 -6.61
C LYS A 10 -5.92 9.01 -7.55
N TYR A 11 -4.91 9.76 -7.98
CA TYR A 11 -5.04 10.82 -8.96
C TYR A 11 -5.54 10.31 -10.31
N MET A 12 -5.03 9.17 -10.78
CA MET A 12 -5.51 8.53 -12.01
C MET A 12 -7.00 8.17 -11.90
N ILE A 13 -7.40 7.54 -10.78
CA ILE A 13 -8.80 7.21 -10.52
C ILE A 13 -9.66 8.48 -10.44
N SER A 14 -9.23 9.49 -9.69
CA SER A 14 -9.98 10.75 -9.53
C SER A 14 -10.10 11.54 -10.84
N SER A 15 -9.05 11.56 -11.66
CA SER A 15 -9.04 12.30 -12.93
C SER A 15 -9.82 11.62 -14.05
N HIS A 16 -9.83 10.27 -14.08
CA HIS A 16 -10.47 9.52 -15.17
C HIS A 16 -11.87 9.01 -14.82
N PHE A 17 -12.13 8.75 -13.53
CA PHE A 17 -13.37 8.15 -13.04
C PHE A 17 -14.10 9.06 -12.04
N GLY A 18 -13.53 10.21 -11.68
CA GLY A 18 -14.14 11.19 -10.77
C GLY A 18 -13.81 10.96 -9.29
N GLU A 19 -13.92 12.03 -8.49
CA GLU A 19 -13.71 11.97 -7.04
C GLU A 19 -14.71 11.02 -6.36
N ASP A 20 -15.93 10.92 -6.87
CA ASP A 20 -16.99 10.08 -6.30
C ASP A 20 -16.61 8.59 -6.32
N VAL A 21 -15.96 8.12 -7.38
CA VAL A 21 -15.46 6.73 -7.50
C VAL A 21 -14.29 6.50 -6.54
N THR A 22 -13.40 7.49 -6.40
CA THR A 22 -12.28 7.41 -5.45
C THR A 22 -12.80 7.31 -4.01
N ARG A 23 -13.82 8.12 -3.66
CA ARG A 23 -14.50 8.06 -2.36
C ARG A 23 -15.23 6.74 -2.18
N ALA A 24 -15.93 6.24 -3.19
CA ALA A 24 -16.60 4.94 -3.11
C ALA A 24 -15.62 3.77 -2.88
N VAL A 25 -14.45 3.77 -3.53
CA VAL A 25 -13.38 2.78 -3.32
C VAL A 25 -12.82 2.86 -1.89
N LEU A 26 -12.53 4.07 -1.40
CA LEU A 26 -12.02 4.26 -0.03
C LEU A 26 -13.08 3.94 1.03
N ALA A 27 -14.34 4.25 0.75
CA ALA A 27 -15.42 4.04 1.67
C ALA A 27 -15.93 2.58 1.65
N ASN A 28 -15.58 1.78 0.62
CA ASN A 28 -15.83 0.32 0.60
C ASN A 28 -14.95 -0.42 1.61
N ILE A 29 -13.98 0.29 2.17
CA ILE A 29 -13.15 -0.16 3.25
C ILE A 29 -13.88 0.23 4.55
N GLY A 30 -14.85 -0.59 4.98
CA GLY A 30 -15.52 -0.50 6.29
C GLY A 30 -14.57 -0.78 7.47
N ILE A 31 -13.30 -0.41 7.33
CA ILE A 31 -12.26 -0.57 8.32
C ILE A 31 -12.55 0.40 9.46
N GLN A 32 -12.68 -0.17 10.65
CA GLN A 32 -12.72 0.55 11.92
C GLN A 32 -11.38 0.40 12.66
N GLU A 33 -10.49 -0.48 12.17
CA GLU A 33 -9.17 -0.71 12.74
C GLU A 33 -8.10 -1.09 11.72
N PHE A 34 -6.87 -0.62 11.90
CA PHE A 34 -5.72 -1.08 11.12
C PHE A 34 -4.52 -1.43 12.00
N SER A 35 -3.75 -2.42 11.55
CA SER A 35 -2.49 -2.83 12.17
C SER A 35 -1.31 -2.22 11.43
N ILE A 36 -0.49 -1.45 12.14
CA ILE A 36 0.78 -0.92 11.64
C ILE A 36 1.91 -1.82 12.13
N TYR A 37 2.75 -2.24 11.19
CA TYR A 37 3.99 -2.95 11.47
C TYR A 37 5.15 -1.98 11.28
N GLU A 38 5.84 -1.67 12.37
CA GLU A 38 6.96 -0.73 12.40
C GLU A 38 8.25 -1.50 12.69
N ARG A 39 9.31 -1.18 11.94
CA ARG A 39 10.65 -1.75 12.09
C ARG A 39 11.67 -0.62 12.14
N SER A 40 12.36 -0.47 13.26
CA SER A 40 13.38 0.57 13.44
C SER A 40 14.59 0.09 14.20
N ARG A 41 15.75 0.73 13.95
CA ARG A 41 16.96 0.55 14.77
C ARG A 41 16.93 1.39 16.05
N ARG A 42 16.07 2.41 16.09
CA ARG A 42 15.95 3.34 17.22
C ARG A 42 14.99 2.75 18.26
N ARG A 43 15.46 2.65 19.50
CA ARG A 43 14.70 2.11 20.63
C ARG A 43 14.08 3.24 21.44
N GLY A 44 12.94 2.97 22.07
CA GLY A 44 12.31 3.88 23.04
C GLY A 44 11.40 4.94 22.44
N TYR A 45 11.19 4.95 21.13
CA TYR A 45 10.35 5.95 20.44
C TYR A 45 8.91 5.51 20.20
N VAL A 46 8.52 4.30 20.61
CA VAL A 46 7.18 3.76 20.33
C VAL A 46 6.07 4.69 20.84
N SER A 47 6.16 5.13 22.09
CA SER A 47 5.18 6.06 22.69
C SER A 47 5.14 7.40 21.95
N TYR A 48 6.28 7.88 21.46
CA TYR A 48 6.36 9.09 20.66
C TYR A 48 5.64 8.92 19.31
N VAL A 49 5.87 7.81 18.62
CA VAL A 49 5.18 7.48 17.35
C VAL A 49 3.68 7.35 17.57
N MET A 50 3.25 6.66 18.64
CA MET A 50 1.82 6.56 18.97
C MET A 50 1.19 7.93 19.23
N GLY A 51 1.88 8.82 19.97
CA GLY A 51 1.42 10.19 20.21
C GLY A 51 1.34 11.02 18.92
N GLN A 52 2.33 10.90 18.03
CA GLN A 52 2.29 11.55 16.72
C GLN A 52 1.09 11.07 15.89
N MET A 53 0.79 9.78 15.90
CA MET A 53 -0.35 9.23 15.18
C MET A 53 -1.68 9.82 15.67
N ILE A 54 -1.84 9.94 17.00
CA ILE A 54 -3.01 10.58 17.62
C ILE A 54 -3.13 12.04 17.15
N GLU A 55 -2.03 12.81 17.21
CA GLU A 55 -2.10 14.23 16.85
C GLU A 55 -2.23 14.49 15.36
N VAL A 56 -1.64 13.65 14.51
CA VAL A 56 -1.85 13.76 13.07
C VAL A 56 -3.32 13.50 12.73
N ALA A 57 -3.94 12.48 13.32
CA ALA A 57 -5.36 12.21 13.14
C ALA A 57 -6.24 13.38 13.61
N ARG A 58 -5.96 13.92 14.80
CA ARG A 58 -6.72 15.04 15.35
C ARG A 58 -6.56 16.31 14.52
N ILE A 59 -5.32 16.70 14.19
CA ILE A 59 -5.02 18.00 13.56
C ILE A 59 -5.42 18.01 12.08
N PHE A 60 -5.12 16.95 11.33
CA PHE A 60 -5.30 16.95 9.88
C PHE A 60 -6.64 16.36 9.44
N TYR A 61 -7.23 15.48 10.24
CA TYR A 61 -8.45 14.76 9.87
C TYR A 61 -9.62 15.01 10.81
N ASN A 62 -9.43 15.81 11.88
CA ASN A 62 -10.44 16.03 12.92
C ASN A 62 -11.04 14.71 13.45
N GLN A 63 -10.21 13.67 13.52
CA GLN A 63 -10.61 12.31 13.86
C GLN A 63 -10.02 11.93 15.20
N GLU A 64 -10.87 11.47 16.12
CA GLU A 64 -10.42 10.79 17.32
C GLU A 64 -10.02 9.35 16.98
N VAL A 65 -8.82 8.98 17.42
CA VAL A 65 -8.24 7.65 17.19
C VAL A 65 -7.70 7.07 18.49
N THR A 66 -7.90 5.78 18.68
CA THR A 66 -7.29 5.00 19.77
C THR A 66 -6.10 4.26 19.21
N VAL A 67 -4.94 4.38 19.85
CA VAL A 67 -3.70 3.75 19.39
C VAL A 67 -3.14 2.87 20.50
N GLU A 68 -3.00 1.58 20.23
CA GLU A 68 -2.59 0.56 21.19
C GLU A 68 -1.37 -0.23 20.71
N LEU A 69 -0.41 -0.45 21.60
CA LEU A 69 0.71 -1.34 21.35
C LEU A 69 0.26 -2.80 21.52
N GLN A 70 0.29 -3.58 20.44
CA GLN A 70 -0.10 -4.99 20.46
C GLN A 70 1.09 -5.91 20.70
N HIS A 71 2.22 -5.65 20.06
CA HIS A 71 3.40 -6.48 20.17
C HIS A 71 4.67 -5.65 20.04
N LYS A 72 5.71 -6.02 20.79
CA LYS A 72 7.03 -5.39 20.73
C LYS A 72 8.11 -6.43 20.99
N PHE A 73 9.03 -6.60 20.05
CA PHE A 73 10.16 -7.50 20.21
C PHE A 73 11.41 -6.96 19.51
N GLU A 74 12.55 -7.53 19.84
CA GLU A 74 13.83 -7.17 19.22
C GLU A 74 14.44 -8.37 18.50
N LYS A 75 14.93 -8.14 17.28
CA LYS A 75 15.61 -9.16 16.47
C LYS A 75 16.63 -8.51 15.55
N GLY A 76 17.86 -9.02 15.55
CA GLY A 76 18.91 -8.57 14.61
C GLY A 76 19.26 -7.08 14.70
N GLY A 77 19.20 -6.49 15.90
CA GLY A 77 19.47 -5.05 16.11
C GLY A 77 18.32 -4.13 15.69
N PHE A 78 17.17 -4.68 15.32
CA PHE A 78 15.94 -3.94 15.06
C PHE A 78 14.91 -4.19 16.17
N GLN A 79 14.14 -3.16 16.48
CA GLN A 79 12.90 -3.20 17.22
C GLN A 79 11.75 -3.35 16.22
N TYR A 80 10.89 -4.32 16.49
CA TYR A 80 9.70 -4.62 15.72
C TYR A 80 8.48 -4.38 16.59
N VAL A 81 7.56 -3.60 16.07
CA VAL A 81 6.41 -3.09 16.82
C VAL A 81 5.16 -3.28 15.98
N LYS A 82 4.13 -3.86 16.60
CA LYS A 82 2.78 -3.93 16.03
C LYS A 82 1.88 -3.00 16.82
N ILE A 83 1.32 -2.00 16.15
CA ILE A 83 0.40 -1.02 16.73
C ILE A 83 -0.97 -1.25 16.09
N ARG A 84 -2.03 -1.26 16.91
CA ARG A 84 -3.42 -1.20 16.44
C ARG A 84 -3.88 0.24 16.54
N MET A 85 -4.43 0.78 15.46
CA MET A 85 -5.20 2.02 15.50
C MET A 85 -6.67 1.68 15.26
N SER A 86 -7.54 2.20 16.10
CA SER A 86 -8.99 2.09 16.00
C SER A 86 -9.60 3.49 15.91
N PHE A 87 -10.61 3.65 15.08
CA PHE A 87 -11.23 4.95 14.78
C PHE A 87 -12.66 4.74 14.33
N ASP A 88 -13.50 5.75 14.51
CA ASP A 88 -14.88 5.72 14.01
C ASP A 88 -14.91 6.18 12.55
N ASN A 89 -15.21 5.23 11.65
CA ASN A 89 -15.35 5.49 10.22
C ASN A 89 -16.83 5.63 9.77
N SER A 90 -17.78 5.75 10.71
CA SER A 90 -19.23 5.82 10.42
C SER A 90 -19.63 7.01 9.54
N GLY A 91 -18.85 8.10 9.52
CA GLY A 91 -19.07 9.23 8.62
C GLY A 91 -19.05 8.86 7.12
N PHE A 92 -18.43 7.74 6.75
CA PHE A 92 -18.41 7.22 5.38
C PHE A 92 -19.55 6.23 5.08
N ASP A 93 -20.33 5.80 6.08
CA ASP A 93 -21.50 4.94 5.89
C ASP A 93 -22.68 5.71 5.23
N THR A 94 -22.73 7.05 5.31
CA THR A 94 -23.79 7.83 4.63
C THR A 94 -23.67 7.76 3.11
N ASP A 95 -22.45 7.65 2.58
CA ASP A 95 -22.17 7.38 1.16
C ASP A 95 -22.47 5.92 0.76
N ARG A 96 -22.78 5.05 1.71
CA ARG A 96 -23.17 3.65 1.45
C ARG A 96 -24.60 3.55 0.92
N ILE A 97 -25.49 4.47 1.33
CA ILE A 97 -26.86 4.59 0.80
C ILE A 97 -26.84 5.03 -0.68
N LEU A 98 -25.86 5.85 -1.06
CA LEU A 98 -25.61 6.19 -2.46
C LEU A 98 -25.04 4.98 -3.25
N ARG A 99 -24.33 4.07 -2.57
CA ARG A 99 -23.72 2.85 -3.15
C ARG A 99 -24.65 1.68 -3.41
N ASP A 100 -25.73 1.49 -2.63
CA ASP A 100 -26.72 0.45 -2.97
C ASP A 100 -27.42 0.73 -4.32
N ARG A 101 -27.30 1.95 -4.85
CA ARG A 101 -27.75 2.32 -6.20
C ARG A 101 -26.70 2.10 -7.29
N SER A 102 -25.44 1.85 -6.94
CA SER A 102 -24.33 1.70 -7.89
C SER A 102 -23.69 0.32 -7.77
N GLN A 103 -24.02 -0.54 -8.72
CA GLN A 103 -23.67 -1.95 -8.76
C GLN A 103 -22.15 -2.18 -8.91
N SER A 104 -21.77 -3.43 -8.60
CA SER A 104 -20.47 -4.11 -8.67
C SER A 104 -19.23 -3.30 -9.12
N LEU A 105 -18.13 -3.44 -8.39
CA LEU A 105 -16.80 -2.88 -8.73
C LEU A 105 -16.33 -3.15 -10.18
N ASN A 106 -16.88 -4.17 -10.86
CA ASN A 106 -16.62 -4.44 -12.28
C ASN A 106 -17.19 -3.38 -13.23
N GLU A 107 -18.24 -2.64 -12.84
CA GLU A 107 -18.78 -1.53 -13.64
C GLU A 107 -17.93 -0.27 -13.54
N PHE A 108 -17.19 -0.08 -12.44
CA PHE A 108 -16.43 1.16 -12.18
C PHE A 108 -15.02 1.18 -12.76
N LEU A 109 -14.41 0.02 -13.04
CA LEU A 109 -13.15 -0.06 -13.77
C LEU A 109 -13.21 -1.18 -14.82
N PRO A 110 -13.81 -0.95 -16.01
CA PRO A 110 -13.67 -1.82 -17.16
C PRO A 110 -12.28 -1.65 -17.79
N VAL A 111 -11.22 -1.68 -16.98
CA VAL A 111 -9.85 -1.61 -17.48
C VAL A 111 -9.37 -3.04 -17.65
N ASP A 112 -9.17 -3.43 -18.90
CA ASP A 112 -8.49 -4.68 -19.22
C ASP A 112 -7.13 -4.73 -18.47
N PRO A 113 -6.89 -5.73 -17.61
CA PRO A 113 -5.65 -5.82 -16.84
C PRO A 113 -4.40 -5.81 -17.73
N VAL A 114 -4.48 -6.37 -18.93
CA VAL A 114 -3.36 -6.36 -19.87
C VAL A 114 -3.10 -4.93 -20.39
N ALA A 115 -4.14 -4.20 -20.77
CA ALA A 115 -4.05 -2.78 -21.12
C ALA A 115 -3.45 -1.94 -19.97
N PHE A 116 -3.86 -2.18 -18.72
CA PHE A 116 -3.31 -1.48 -17.55
C PHE A 116 -1.82 -1.75 -17.35
N LEU A 117 -1.39 -3.01 -17.38
CA LEU A 117 0.03 -3.37 -17.19
C LEU A 117 0.91 -2.80 -18.30
N ASN A 118 0.38 -2.67 -19.52
CA ASN A 118 1.09 -2.05 -20.65
C ASN A 118 1.36 -0.54 -20.45
N LEU A 119 0.66 0.14 -19.53
CA LEU A 119 0.94 1.54 -19.20
C LEU A 119 2.29 1.72 -18.46
N PHE A 120 2.83 0.64 -17.89
CA PHE A 120 4.04 0.69 -17.07
C PHE A 120 5.22 0.05 -17.81
N PRO A 121 5.99 0.82 -18.61
CA PRO A 121 7.04 0.28 -19.47
C PRO A 121 8.20 -0.39 -18.71
N TYR A 122 8.39 -0.04 -17.44
CA TYR A 122 9.42 -0.58 -16.55
C TYR A 122 8.84 -1.39 -15.37
N LEU A 123 7.61 -1.89 -15.50
CA LEU A 123 7.03 -2.80 -14.51
C LEU A 123 7.88 -4.06 -14.37
N LEU A 124 8.01 -4.55 -13.14
CA LEU A 124 8.62 -5.83 -12.84
C LEU A 124 7.81 -6.50 -11.72
N ALA A 125 7.33 -7.72 -11.97
CA ALA A 125 6.67 -8.54 -10.98
C ALA A 125 7.34 -9.92 -10.89
N PHE A 126 7.47 -10.43 -9.68
CA PHE A 126 8.12 -11.69 -9.38
C PHE A 126 7.30 -12.48 -8.35
N ASP A 127 7.47 -13.79 -8.33
CA ASP A 127 6.76 -14.69 -7.43
C ASP A 127 7.47 -14.85 -6.06
N ASN A 128 6.97 -15.76 -5.23
CA ASN A 128 7.53 -16.04 -3.91
C ASN A 128 8.95 -16.62 -3.96
N ASN A 129 9.37 -17.21 -5.10
CA ASN A 129 10.73 -17.69 -5.32
C ASN A 129 11.68 -16.56 -5.77
N LEU A 130 11.12 -15.37 -6.02
CA LEU A 130 11.76 -14.20 -6.60
C LEU A 130 12.08 -14.38 -8.09
N ASP A 131 11.35 -15.26 -8.77
CA ASP A 131 11.49 -15.46 -10.21
C ASP A 131 10.62 -14.44 -10.95
N ILE A 132 11.19 -13.82 -11.97
CA ILE A 132 10.52 -12.76 -12.73
C ILE A 132 9.41 -13.38 -13.60
N VAL A 133 8.16 -13.00 -13.33
CA VAL A 133 6.97 -13.49 -14.03
C VAL A 133 6.46 -12.49 -15.06
N VAL A 134 6.50 -11.19 -14.75
CA VAL A 134 5.98 -10.13 -15.62
C VAL A 134 6.99 -9.00 -15.71
N SER A 135 7.21 -8.52 -16.94
CA SER A 135 8.06 -7.37 -17.21
C SER A 135 7.41 -6.43 -18.22
N GLY A 136 7.59 -5.12 -18.02
CA GLY A 136 7.13 -4.10 -18.95
C GLY A 136 7.91 -4.13 -20.27
N ARG A 137 7.30 -3.61 -21.33
CA ARG A 137 7.85 -3.67 -22.71
C ARG A 137 9.22 -3.01 -22.86
N ALA A 138 9.46 -1.87 -22.20
CA ALA A 138 10.76 -1.21 -22.30
C ALA A 138 11.84 -2.00 -21.54
N LEU A 139 11.49 -2.58 -20.39
CA LEU A 139 12.42 -3.41 -19.63
C LEU A 139 12.81 -4.67 -20.40
N LEU A 140 11.85 -5.32 -21.06
CA LEU A 140 12.09 -6.48 -21.95
C LEU A 140 12.94 -6.12 -23.16
N HIS A 141 12.80 -4.92 -23.71
CA HIS A 141 13.62 -4.48 -24.83
C HIS A 141 15.10 -4.30 -24.42
N ILE A 142 15.35 -3.83 -23.20
CA ILE A 142 16.70 -3.63 -22.66
C ILE A 142 17.30 -4.97 -22.18
N MET A 143 16.48 -5.85 -21.61
CA MET A 143 16.88 -7.15 -21.07
C MET A 143 15.88 -8.25 -21.50
N PRO A 144 16.07 -8.84 -22.69
CA PRO A 144 15.12 -9.82 -23.23
C PRO A 144 15.03 -11.12 -22.42
N ASP A 145 16.17 -11.58 -21.88
CA ASP A 145 16.31 -12.90 -21.25
C ASP A 145 16.08 -12.85 -19.73
N MET A 146 15.11 -12.07 -19.27
CA MET A 146 14.87 -11.87 -17.84
C MET A 146 13.76 -12.74 -17.26
N HIS A 147 12.79 -13.15 -18.08
CA HIS A 147 11.67 -13.97 -17.62
C HIS A 147 12.13 -15.36 -17.15
N GLY A 148 11.58 -15.81 -16.02
CA GLY A 148 11.95 -17.09 -15.40
C GLY A 148 13.31 -17.10 -14.71
N ARG A 149 14.03 -15.97 -14.69
CA ARG A 149 15.25 -15.81 -13.89
C ARG A 149 14.93 -15.17 -12.56
N ARG A 150 15.78 -15.46 -11.58
CA ARG A 150 15.70 -14.85 -10.27
C ARG A 150 16.07 -13.38 -10.34
N ILE A 151 15.23 -12.53 -9.77
CA ILE A 151 15.44 -11.07 -9.73
C ILE A 151 16.78 -10.68 -9.11
N THR A 152 17.26 -11.44 -8.11
CA THR A 152 18.53 -11.19 -7.42
C THR A 152 19.77 -11.46 -8.27
N ASP A 153 19.62 -12.19 -9.37
CA ASP A 153 20.72 -12.53 -10.28
C ASP A 153 20.92 -11.43 -11.33
N ILE A 154 19.89 -10.60 -11.55
CA ILE A 154 19.87 -9.53 -12.55
C ILE A 154 19.92 -8.16 -11.87
N PHE A 155 19.22 -8.00 -10.76
CA PHE A 155 19.06 -6.74 -10.06
C PHE A 155 19.62 -6.80 -8.64
N ASN A 156 20.16 -5.68 -8.19
CA ASN A 156 20.58 -5.50 -6.81
C ASN A 156 19.74 -4.42 -6.12
N LEU A 157 19.15 -4.77 -4.98
CA LEU A 157 18.35 -3.86 -4.18
C LEU A 157 19.26 -2.81 -3.51
N GLN A 158 19.27 -1.60 -4.07
CA GLN A 158 20.07 -0.50 -3.50
C GLN A 158 19.47 0.02 -2.19
N ARG A 159 18.13 0.08 -2.10
CA ARG A 159 17.40 0.57 -0.92
C ARG A 159 16.06 -0.14 -0.75
N PRO A 160 15.62 -0.38 0.49
CA PRO A 160 16.40 -0.23 1.73
C PRO A 160 17.56 -1.25 1.79
N HIS A 161 18.58 -0.98 2.61
CA HIS A 161 19.72 -1.91 2.79
C HIS A 161 19.31 -3.13 3.61
N ILE A 162 18.55 -4.01 2.97
CA ILE A 162 18.08 -5.29 3.51
C ILE A 162 18.48 -6.41 2.57
N LYS A 163 18.60 -7.62 3.11
CA LYS A 163 18.77 -8.80 2.28
C LYS A 163 17.48 -9.00 1.49
N PHE A 164 17.56 -8.98 0.16
CA PHE A 164 16.38 -9.12 -0.68
C PHE A 164 15.87 -10.57 -0.62
N ARG A 165 14.77 -10.78 0.10
CA ARG A 165 14.04 -12.05 0.25
C ARG A 165 12.55 -11.75 0.31
N TRP A 166 11.73 -12.76 0.04
CA TRP A 166 10.27 -12.63 0.08
C TRP A 166 9.76 -12.11 1.44
N ASP A 167 10.27 -12.65 2.55
CA ASP A 167 9.77 -12.33 3.90
C ASP A 167 10.44 -11.11 4.58
N THR A 168 11.22 -10.29 3.85
CA THR A 168 12.10 -9.25 4.45
C THR A 168 11.66 -7.82 4.18
#